data_AF-A0A1N6SMS8-F1
#
_entry.id   AF-A0A1N6SMS8-F1
#
_cell.length_a   1.000
_cell.length_b   1.000
_cell.length_c   1.000
_cell.angle_alpha   90.00
_cell.angle_beta   90.00
_cell.angle_gamma   90.00
#
_symmetry.space_group_name_H-M   'P 1'
#
loop_
_entity.id
_entity.type
_entity.pdbx_description
1 polymer ?
#
loop_
_entity_poly.entity_id
_entity_poly.type
_entity_poly.pdbx_seq_one_letter_code
_entity_poly.pdbx_strand_id
1 'polypeptide(L)'
;MSTALEPRVSNLELSLKELAYAQLRTERSLEELSNELKDFKNEMKEFKDEMREFKDEMREFKDEMREFKNESRRQSREMNKRWGELANRLGTVIEDIVAPNIPGIMARYFGVDEPDLLMVRPRKKHPQDPGRRREFDVLAVAGNRIFLNETKSKLREQDVLIFAESYQEVTDYFPEYSGHEIIPIMSSLYLTTDQVELLTRHGIYALAMSDDSMDLLNIRELER
;
A
#
# COMPACT_ATOMS: atom_id res chain seq x y z
N MET A 1 60.30 80.30 17.59
CA MET A 1 60.12 78.86 17.29
C MET A 1 59.38 78.12 18.41
N SER A 2 59.64 78.39 19.70
CA SER A 2 59.03 77.66 20.83
C SER A 2 57.49 77.78 20.97
N THR A 3 56.87 78.91 20.63
CA THR A 3 55.42 79.15 20.81
C THR A 3 54.49 78.34 19.90
N ALA A 4 54.98 77.83 18.77
CA ALA A 4 54.20 76.98 17.86
C ALA A 4 54.36 75.47 18.14
N LEU A 5 55.30 75.10 19.03
CA LEU A 5 55.62 73.71 19.37
C LEU A 5 54.73 73.17 20.49
N GLU A 6 54.47 73.95 21.54
CA GLU A 6 53.61 73.55 22.67
C GLU A 6 52.20 73.08 22.25
N PRO A 7 51.41 73.85 21.46
CA PRO A 7 50.07 73.40 21.06
C PRO A 7 50.11 72.16 20.16
N ARG A 8 51.19 71.93 19.41
CA ARG A 8 51.36 70.70 18.62
C ARG A 8 51.67 69.51 19.51
N VAL A 9 52.49 69.69 20.56
CA VAL A 9 52.81 68.64 21.53
C VAL A 9 51.56 68.28 22.35
N SER A 10 50.79 69.25 22.84
CA SER A 10 49.53 68.96 23.55
C SER A 10 48.48 68.27 22.69
N ASN A 11 48.37 68.63 21.40
CA ASN A 11 47.50 67.90 20.46
C ASN A 11 47.99 66.46 20.21
N LEU A 12 49.31 66.26 20.10
CA LEU A 12 49.90 64.92 19.97
C LEU A 12 49.61 64.06 21.21
N GLU A 13 49.73 64.61 22.42
CA GLU A 13 49.40 63.91 23.67
C GLU A 13 47.92 63.51 23.73
N LEU A 14 47.03 64.41 23.30
CA LEU A 14 45.60 64.11 23.22
C LEU A 14 45.32 62.98 22.21
N SER A 15 45.89 63.06 21.01
CA SER A 15 45.73 62.02 19.99
C SER A 15 46.32 60.68 20.42
N LEU A 16 47.46 60.67 21.13
CA LEU A 16 48.04 59.46 21.70
C LEU A 16 47.15 58.83 22.77
N LYS A 17 46.52 59.65 23.61
CA LYS A 17 45.56 59.18 24.62
C LYS A 17 44.30 58.58 23.97
N GLU A 18 43.76 59.23 22.95
CA GLU A 18 42.63 58.71 22.17
C GLU A 18 42.96 57.38 21.48
N LEU A 19 44.16 57.28 20.89
CA LEU A 19 44.66 56.06 20.26
C LEU A 19 44.85 54.93 21.28
N ALA A 20 45.38 55.21 22.47
CA ALA A 20 45.50 54.24 23.55
C ALA A 20 44.14 53.72 24.03
N TYR A 21 43.13 54.60 24.16
CA TYR A 21 41.76 54.16 24.48
C TYR A 21 41.12 53.35 23.36
N ALA A 22 41.35 53.72 22.10
CA ALA A 22 40.88 52.95 20.97
C ALA A 22 41.52 51.55 20.93
N GLN A 23 42.82 51.45 21.19
CA GLN A 23 43.52 50.16 21.29
C GLN A 23 42.96 49.29 22.41
N LEU A 24 42.77 49.83 23.62
CA LEU A 24 42.19 49.09 24.75
C LEU A 24 40.77 48.59 24.47
N ARG A 25 39.95 49.37 23.75
CA ARG A 25 38.61 48.91 23.31
C ARG A 25 38.70 47.77 22.31
N THR A 26 39.59 47.88 21.32
CA THR A 26 39.82 46.83 20.33
C THR A 26 40.32 45.54 20.98
N GLU A 27 41.24 45.62 21.94
CA GLU A 27 41.74 44.45 22.68
C GLU A 27 40.61 43.73 23.44
N ARG A 28 39.74 44.48 24.12
CA ARG A 28 38.57 43.90 24.79
C ARG A 28 37.60 43.24 23.82
N SER A 29 37.26 43.90 22.71
CA SER A 29 36.37 43.31 21.70
C SER A 29 36.98 42.07 21.03
N LEU A 30 38.30 42.02 20.85
CA LEU A 30 39.00 40.84 20.35
C LEU A 30 38.97 39.69 21.36
N GLU A 31 39.07 39.98 22.66
CA GLU A 31 38.96 38.98 23.73
C GLU A 31 37.54 38.40 23.81
N GLU A 32 36.51 39.26 23.77
CA GLU A 32 35.11 38.85 23.72
C GLU A 32 34.82 37.95 22.51
N LEU A 33 35.21 38.38 21.31
CA LEU A 33 35.07 37.59 20.09
C LEU A 33 35.82 36.26 20.17
N SER A 34 37.01 36.24 20.79
CA SER A 34 37.77 35.00 20.97
C SER A 34 37.04 34.00 21.86
N ASN A 35 36.33 34.48 22.89
CA ASN A 35 35.55 33.64 23.78
C ASN A 35 34.27 33.13 23.09
N GLU A 36 33.54 33.99 22.38
CA GLU A 36 32.36 33.59 21.57
C GLU A 36 32.73 32.52 20.52
N LEU A 37 33.89 32.67 19.85
CA LEU A 37 34.37 31.67 18.89
C LEU A 37 34.72 30.32 19.54
N LYS A 38 35.18 30.32 20.80
CA LYS A 38 35.42 29.07 21.54
C LYS A 38 34.10 28.39 21.90
N ASP A 39 33.12 29.15 22.38
CA ASP A 39 31.81 28.63 22.76
C ASP A 39 31.07 28.07 21.55
N PHE A 40 31.04 28.83 20.45
CA PHE A 40 30.49 28.36 19.17
C PHE A 40 31.17 27.07 18.68
N LYS A 41 32.49 26.96 18.83
CA LYS A 41 33.21 25.74 18.45
C LYS A 41 32.82 24.54 19.32
N ASN A 42 32.54 24.76 20.60
CA ASN A 42 32.09 23.71 21.51
C ASN A 42 30.66 23.27 21.17
N GLU A 43 29.73 24.21 20.97
CA GLU A 43 28.36 23.92 20.53
C GLU A 43 28.34 23.15 19.19
N MET A 44 29.16 23.58 18.23
CA MET A 44 29.32 22.90 16.94
C MET A 44 29.90 21.48 17.07
N LYS A 45 30.63 21.19 18.14
CA LYS A 45 31.14 19.85 18.43
C LYS A 45 30.03 18.99 19.02
N GLU A 46 29.31 19.49 20.01
CA GLU A 46 28.16 18.80 20.63
C GLU A 46 27.09 18.47 19.59
N PHE A 47 26.71 19.45 18.76
CA PHE A 47 25.78 19.23 17.66
C PHE A 47 26.24 18.14 16.68
N LYS A 48 27.55 18.06 16.39
CA LYS A 48 28.08 16.99 15.52
C LYS A 48 27.99 15.62 16.17
N ASP A 49 28.15 15.54 17.48
CA ASP A 49 28.07 14.29 18.21
C ASP A 49 26.59 13.84 18.33
N GLU A 50 25.64 14.75 18.63
CA GLU A 50 24.20 14.48 18.57
C GLU A 50 23.76 14.01 17.16
N MET A 51 24.24 14.68 16.11
CA MET A 51 23.95 14.29 14.73
C MET A 51 24.53 12.93 14.32
N ARG A 52 25.56 12.43 15.04
CA ARG A 52 26.07 11.07 14.85
C ARG A 52 25.16 10.06 15.54
N GLU A 53 24.81 10.30 16.80
CA GLU A 53 23.89 9.45 17.56
C GLU A 53 22.55 9.28 16.83
N PHE A 54 21.96 10.39 16.38
CA PHE A 54 20.73 10.37 15.59
C PHE A 54 20.85 9.54 14.30
N LYS A 55 22.00 9.57 13.62
CA LYS A 55 22.23 8.76 12.42
C LYS A 55 22.31 7.27 12.74
N ASP A 56 22.89 6.92 13.88
CA ASP A 56 23.01 5.54 14.32
C ASP A 56 21.63 5.01 14.74
N GLU A 57 20.84 5.76 15.51
CA GLU A 57 19.43 5.44 15.82
C GLU A 57 18.58 5.24 14.54
N MET A 58 18.73 6.15 13.57
CA MET A 58 18.02 6.05 12.29
C MET A 58 18.46 4.85 11.46
N ARG A 59 19.67 4.31 11.66
CA ARG A 59 20.12 3.08 11.03
C ARG A 59 19.50 1.87 11.72
N GLU A 60 19.53 1.81 13.05
CA GLU A 60 18.92 0.74 13.84
C GLU A 60 17.42 0.62 13.54
N PHE A 61 16.70 1.75 13.55
CA PHE A 61 15.28 1.78 13.20
C PHE A 61 14.99 1.24 11.79
N LYS A 62 15.86 1.55 10.81
CA LYS A 62 15.71 1.01 9.44
C LYS A 62 15.94 -0.50 9.38
N ASP A 63 16.86 -1.02 10.18
CA ASP A 63 17.15 -2.45 10.24
C ASP A 63 15.99 -3.18 10.94
N GLU A 64 15.47 -2.67 12.06
CA GLU A 64 14.26 -3.19 12.73
C GLU A 64 13.05 -3.21 11.80
N MET A 65 12.80 -2.12 11.07
CA MET A 65 11.71 -2.04 10.09
C MET A 65 11.87 -3.06 8.96
N ARG A 66 13.11 -3.35 8.55
CA ARG A 66 13.39 -4.37 7.54
C ARG A 66 13.13 -5.77 8.10
N GLU A 67 13.54 -6.05 9.34
CA GLU A 67 13.28 -7.33 10.01
C GLU A 67 11.78 -7.56 10.20
N PHE A 68 11.05 -6.58 10.71
CA PHE A 68 9.59 -6.63 10.86
C PHE A 68 8.90 -6.92 9.52
N LYS A 69 9.31 -6.23 8.44
CA LYS A 69 8.76 -6.47 7.10
C LYS A 69 9.05 -7.88 6.60
N ASN A 70 10.22 -8.44 6.91
CA ASN A 70 10.57 -9.80 6.52
C ASN A 70 9.78 -10.83 7.33
N GLU A 71 9.59 -10.60 8.62
CA GLU A 71 8.79 -11.47 9.48
C GLU A 71 7.32 -11.47 9.04
N SER A 72 6.73 -10.29 8.82
CA SER A 72 5.36 -10.15 8.30
C SER A 72 5.19 -10.91 6.98
N ARG A 73 6.13 -10.75 6.03
CA ARG A 73 6.12 -11.53 4.77
C ARG A 73 6.20 -13.05 4.99
N ARG A 74 6.97 -13.50 5.98
CA ARG A 74 7.05 -14.93 6.32
C ARG A 74 5.73 -15.43 6.88
N GLN A 75 5.13 -14.69 7.81
CA GLN A 75 3.83 -15.02 8.40
C GLN A 75 2.73 -15.07 7.34
N SER A 76 2.64 -14.08 6.44
CA SER A 76 1.65 -14.11 5.34
C SER A 76 1.84 -15.33 4.43
N ARG A 77 3.09 -15.71 4.11
CA ARG A 77 3.37 -16.91 3.31
C ARG A 77 2.94 -18.19 4.03
N GLU A 78 3.15 -18.29 5.33
CA GLU A 78 2.71 -19.43 6.13
C GLU A 78 1.19 -19.51 6.22
N MET A 79 0.52 -18.38 6.43
CA MET A 79 -0.94 -18.29 6.43
C MET A 79 -1.53 -18.70 5.09
N ASN A 80 -0.99 -18.19 3.99
CA ASN A 80 -1.43 -18.53 2.63
C ASN A 80 -1.32 -20.04 2.35
N LYS A 81 -0.25 -20.69 2.81
CA LYS A 81 -0.12 -22.15 2.71
C LYS A 81 -1.20 -22.87 3.52
N ARG A 82 -1.51 -22.40 4.73
CA ARG A 82 -2.61 -22.96 5.56
C ARG A 82 -3.95 -22.80 4.87
N TRP A 83 -4.24 -21.65 4.26
CA TRP A 83 -5.45 -21.44 3.46
C TRP A 83 -5.54 -22.42 2.30
N GLY A 84 -4.43 -22.69 1.60
CA GLY A 84 -4.38 -23.69 0.54
C GLY A 84 -4.62 -25.12 1.03
N GLU A 85 -4.05 -25.51 2.18
CA GLU A 85 -4.30 -26.82 2.79
C GLU A 85 -5.76 -26.99 3.23
N LEU A 86 -6.36 -25.94 3.80
CA LEU A 86 -7.77 -25.91 4.17
C LEU A 86 -8.66 -26.02 2.93
N ALA A 87 -8.35 -25.30 1.86
CA ALA A 87 -9.10 -25.36 0.61
C ALA A 87 -9.19 -26.80 0.09
N ASN A 88 -8.07 -27.51 0.05
CA ASN A 88 -8.02 -28.90 -0.40
C ASN A 88 -8.90 -29.86 0.44
N ARG A 89 -9.21 -29.51 1.70
CA ARG A 89 -10.03 -30.35 2.60
C ARG A 89 -11.51 -29.98 2.59
N LEU A 90 -11.84 -28.73 2.29
CA LEU A 90 -13.18 -28.18 2.50
C LEU A 90 -14.14 -28.42 1.32
N GLY A 91 -13.64 -28.71 0.12
CA GLY A 91 -14.51 -29.03 -1.03
C GLY A 91 -15.55 -27.94 -1.28
N THR A 92 -16.83 -28.31 -1.35
CA THR A 92 -17.97 -27.40 -1.59
C THR A 92 -18.22 -26.41 -0.45
N VAL A 93 -17.69 -26.64 0.75
CA VAL A 93 -17.83 -25.71 1.90
C VAL A 93 -17.18 -24.36 1.61
N ILE A 94 -16.25 -24.28 0.67
CA ILE A 94 -15.60 -23.02 0.31
C ILE A 94 -16.60 -22.04 -0.30
N GLU A 95 -17.58 -22.52 -1.07
CA GLU A 95 -18.63 -21.66 -1.60
C GLU A 95 -19.43 -20.99 -0.47
N ASP A 96 -19.66 -21.71 0.64
CA ASP A 96 -20.35 -21.17 1.83
C ASP A 96 -19.49 -20.15 2.60
N ILE A 97 -18.17 -20.14 2.37
CA ILE A 97 -17.24 -19.11 2.86
C ILE A 97 -17.20 -17.92 1.88
N VAL A 98 -17.18 -18.17 0.58
CA VAL A 98 -17.05 -17.14 -0.47
C VAL A 98 -18.33 -16.34 -0.64
N ALA A 99 -19.47 -17.00 -0.79
CA ALA A 99 -20.72 -16.36 -1.17
C ALA A 99 -21.14 -15.19 -0.27
N PRO A 100 -21.02 -15.27 1.07
CA PRO A 100 -21.34 -14.15 1.96
C PRO A 100 -20.46 -12.91 1.75
N ASN A 101 -19.26 -13.05 1.18
CA ASN A 101 -18.33 -11.95 0.96
C ASN A 101 -18.61 -11.17 -0.34
N ILE A 102 -19.35 -11.75 -1.29
CA ILE A 102 -19.60 -11.14 -2.60
C ILE A 102 -20.25 -9.74 -2.50
N PRO A 103 -21.31 -9.50 -1.69
CA PRO A 103 -21.86 -8.15 -1.52
C PRO A 103 -20.83 -7.14 -0.97
N GLY A 104 -19.97 -7.57 -0.05
CA GLY A 104 -18.91 -6.71 0.49
C GLY A 104 -17.86 -6.33 -0.56
N ILE A 105 -17.52 -7.25 -1.46
CA ILE A 105 -16.63 -7.00 -2.61
C ILE A 105 -17.29 -6.03 -3.60
N MET A 106 -18.58 -6.21 -3.88
CA MET A 106 -19.37 -5.34 -4.75
C MET A 106 -19.41 -3.90 -4.23
N ALA A 107 -19.64 -3.70 -2.93
CA ALA A 107 -19.64 -2.39 -2.31
C ALA A 107 -18.26 -1.74 -2.33
N ARG A 108 -17.22 -2.49 -1.93
CA ARG A 108 -15.86 -1.97 -1.78
C ARG A 108 -15.24 -1.51 -3.08
N TYR A 109 -15.46 -2.25 -4.18
CA TYR A 109 -14.75 -2.02 -5.44
C TYR A 109 -15.63 -1.51 -6.57
N PHE A 110 -16.92 -1.81 -6.55
CA PHE A 110 -17.80 -1.51 -7.69
C PHE A 110 -18.87 -0.46 -7.39
N GLY A 111 -18.85 0.12 -6.18
CA GLY A 111 -19.80 1.13 -5.73
C GLY A 111 -21.25 0.62 -5.70
N VAL A 112 -21.42 -0.66 -5.38
CA VAL A 112 -22.74 -1.31 -5.27
C VAL A 112 -22.99 -1.66 -3.81
N ASP A 113 -23.76 -0.84 -3.11
CA ASP A 113 -24.05 -1.03 -1.69
C ASP A 113 -24.79 -2.35 -1.44
N GLU A 114 -25.81 -2.66 -2.26
CA GLU A 114 -26.57 -3.91 -2.21
C GLU A 114 -26.94 -4.40 -3.63
N PRO A 115 -26.94 -5.72 -3.89
CA PRO A 115 -27.41 -6.28 -5.15
C PRO A 115 -28.95 -6.23 -5.27
N ASP A 116 -29.46 -5.98 -6.49
CA ASP A 116 -30.89 -6.11 -6.81
C ASP A 116 -31.36 -7.57 -6.68
N LEU A 117 -30.45 -8.50 -6.99
CA LEU A 117 -30.67 -9.94 -6.87
C LEU A 117 -29.36 -10.62 -6.46
N LEU A 118 -29.42 -11.52 -5.48
CA LEU A 118 -28.34 -12.42 -5.12
C LEU A 118 -28.84 -13.86 -5.16
N MET A 119 -28.19 -14.70 -5.95
CA MET A 119 -28.47 -16.13 -6.06
C MET A 119 -27.24 -16.92 -5.68
N VAL A 120 -27.37 -17.81 -4.69
CA VAL A 120 -26.32 -18.72 -4.26
C VAL A 120 -26.69 -20.15 -4.68
N ARG A 121 -25.80 -20.82 -5.42
CA ARG A 121 -26.00 -22.14 -6.04
C ARG A 121 -27.26 -22.27 -6.92
N PRO A 122 -27.68 -21.27 -7.72
CA PRO A 122 -28.85 -21.43 -8.59
C PRO A 122 -28.62 -22.52 -9.64
N ARG A 123 -29.57 -23.45 -9.73
CA ARG A 123 -29.68 -24.41 -10.83
C ARG A 123 -30.65 -23.90 -11.87
N LYS A 124 -30.17 -23.64 -13.09
CA LYS A 124 -30.97 -23.13 -14.20
C LYS A 124 -30.96 -24.11 -15.37
N LYS A 125 -32.14 -24.34 -15.95
CA LYS A 125 -32.30 -25.06 -17.22
C LYS A 125 -32.10 -24.08 -18.37
N HIS A 126 -31.47 -24.51 -19.45
CA HIS A 126 -31.37 -23.69 -20.64
C HIS A 126 -32.78 -23.46 -21.23
N PRO A 127 -33.21 -22.22 -21.50
CA PRO A 127 -34.57 -21.92 -21.95
C PRO A 127 -34.95 -22.62 -23.27
N GLN A 128 -33.98 -22.83 -24.15
CA GLN A 128 -34.18 -23.43 -25.48
C GLN A 128 -33.76 -24.91 -25.53
N ASP A 129 -33.12 -25.43 -24.49
CA ASP A 129 -32.69 -26.84 -24.39
C ASP A 129 -32.89 -27.35 -22.95
N PRO A 130 -34.08 -27.85 -22.60
CA PRO A 130 -34.38 -28.29 -21.23
C PRO A 130 -33.51 -29.46 -20.72
N GLY A 131 -32.81 -30.16 -21.62
CA GLY A 131 -31.85 -31.20 -21.29
C GLY A 131 -30.53 -30.65 -20.75
N ARG A 132 -30.19 -29.42 -21.12
CA ARG A 132 -28.99 -28.70 -20.68
C ARG A 132 -29.29 -27.95 -19.39
N ARG A 133 -28.51 -28.25 -18.33
CA ARG A 133 -28.63 -27.63 -17.00
C ARG A 133 -27.28 -27.16 -16.54
N ARG A 134 -27.26 -26.00 -15.86
CA ARG A 134 -26.05 -25.45 -15.25
C ARG A 134 -26.37 -25.03 -13.82
N GLU A 135 -25.42 -25.31 -12.93
CA GLU A 135 -25.36 -24.74 -11.59
C GLU A 135 -24.32 -23.62 -11.64
N PHE A 136 -24.62 -22.49 -11.01
CA PHE A 136 -23.69 -21.37 -10.85
C PHE A 136 -23.43 -21.19 -9.36
N ASP A 137 -22.20 -20.94 -8.93
CA ASP A 137 -21.89 -20.86 -7.50
C ASP A 137 -22.49 -19.62 -6.86
N VAL A 138 -22.22 -18.43 -7.43
CA VAL A 138 -22.91 -17.19 -7.07
C VAL A 138 -23.16 -16.34 -8.31
N LEU A 139 -24.38 -15.83 -8.40
CA LEU A 139 -24.76 -14.82 -9.39
C LEU A 139 -25.41 -13.66 -8.64
N ALA A 140 -24.85 -12.47 -8.78
CA ALA A 140 -25.45 -11.25 -8.26
C ALA A 140 -25.70 -10.25 -9.40
N VAL A 141 -26.82 -9.53 -9.35
CA VAL A 141 -27.20 -8.51 -10.33
C VAL A 141 -27.34 -7.18 -9.63
N ALA A 142 -26.79 -6.12 -10.23
CA ALA A 142 -26.95 -4.75 -9.77
C ALA A 142 -26.94 -3.78 -10.95
N GLY A 143 -28.09 -3.15 -11.23
CA GLY A 143 -28.29 -2.35 -12.43
C GLY A 143 -28.00 -3.16 -13.69
N ASN A 144 -27.11 -2.65 -14.56
CA ASN A 144 -26.72 -3.32 -15.82
C ASN A 144 -25.51 -4.25 -15.66
N ARG A 145 -25.17 -4.70 -14.45
CA ARG A 145 -23.99 -5.52 -14.15
C ARG A 145 -24.37 -6.87 -13.55
N ILE A 146 -23.74 -7.94 -14.01
CA ILE A 146 -23.83 -9.31 -13.47
C ILE A 146 -22.48 -9.68 -12.86
N PHE A 147 -22.43 -9.88 -11.56
CA PHE A 147 -21.27 -10.45 -10.88
C PHE A 147 -21.42 -11.97 -10.88
N LEU A 148 -20.62 -12.63 -11.70
CA LEU A 148 -20.62 -14.09 -11.80
C LEU A 148 -19.40 -14.65 -11.10
N ASN A 149 -19.62 -15.38 -10.02
CA ASN A 149 -18.55 -16.03 -9.28
C ASN A 149 -18.56 -17.55 -9.48
N GLU A 150 -17.37 -18.09 -9.72
CA GLU A 150 -17.08 -19.53 -9.70
C GLU A 150 -16.01 -19.81 -8.64
N THR A 151 -16.28 -20.73 -7.73
CA THR A 151 -15.39 -21.10 -6.62
C THR A 151 -14.73 -22.45 -6.89
N LYS A 152 -13.42 -22.54 -6.63
CA LYS A 152 -12.65 -23.78 -6.71
C LYS A 152 -11.85 -24.00 -5.43
N SER A 153 -11.90 -25.22 -4.92
CA SER A 153 -11.04 -25.65 -3.81
C SER A 153 -9.56 -25.69 -4.19
N LYS A 154 -9.28 -26.08 -5.43
CA LYS A 154 -7.96 -25.99 -6.02
C LYS A 154 -8.13 -25.51 -7.46
N LEU A 155 -7.74 -24.27 -7.71
CA LEU A 155 -7.80 -23.72 -9.05
C LEU A 155 -6.72 -24.38 -9.93
N ARG A 156 -7.12 -24.95 -11.07
CA ARG A 156 -6.20 -25.43 -12.10
C ARG A 156 -6.27 -24.49 -13.30
N GLU A 157 -5.20 -24.44 -14.08
CA GLU A 157 -5.14 -23.63 -15.31
C GLU A 157 -6.32 -23.93 -16.25
N GLN A 158 -6.67 -25.21 -16.44
CA GLN A 158 -7.82 -25.61 -17.23
C GLN A 158 -9.15 -25.02 -16.71
N ASP A 159 -9.33 -24.90 -15.39
CA ASP A 159 -10.55 -24.34 -14.82
C ASP A 159 -10.69 -22.86 -15.21
N VAL A 160 -9.57 -22.13 -15.26
CA VAL A 160 -9.54 -20.72 -15.70
C VAL A 160 -9.89 -20.60 -17.17
N LEU A 161 -9.29 -21.43 -18.02
CA LEU A 161 -9.54 -21.40 -19.47
C LEU A 161 -11.00 -21.72 -19.80
N ILE A 162 -11.56 -22.77 -19.19
CA ILE A 162 -12.98 -23.14 -19.37
C ILE A 162 -13.89 -22.00 -18.91
N PHE A 163 -13.60 -21.38 -17.76
CA PHE A 163 -14.42 -20.27 -17.28
C PHE A 163 -14.31 -19.05 -18.20
N ALA A 164 -13.10 -18.68 -18.63
CA ALA A 164 -12.83 -17.58 -19.55
C ALA A 164 -13.58 -17.72 -20.87
N GLU A 165 -13.74 -18.95 -21.38
CA GLU A 165 -14.47 -19.24 -22.62
C GLU A 165 -15.99 -19.25 -22.45
N SER A 166 -16.50 -19.49 -21.24
CA SER A 166 -17.93 -19.85 -21.02
C SER A 166 -18.70 -18.95 -20.04
N TYR A 167 -18.06 -17.97 -19.40
CA TYR A 167 -18.76 -17.09 -18.44
C TYR A 167 -19.81 -16.22 -19.15
N GLN A 168 -19.59 -15.87 -20.43
CA GLN A 168 -20.53 -15.09 -21.23
C GLN A 168 -21.85 -15.83 -21.48
N GLU A 169 -21.83 -17.16 -21.48
CA GLU A 169 -23.03 -17.98 -21.66
C GLU A 169 -24.03 -17.84 -20.50
N VAL A 170 -23.69 -17.14 -19.41
CA VAL A 170 -24.64 -16.89 -18.31
C VAL A 170 -25.94 -16.27 -18.82
N THR A 171 -25.89 -15.38 -19.81
CA THR A 171 -27.08 -14.76 -20.39
C THR A 171 -27.91 -15.71 -21.26
N ASP A 172 -27.35 -16.84 -21.70
CA ASP A 172 -28.13 -17.88 -22.39
C ASP A 172 -29.10 -18.58 -21.41
N TYR A 173 -28.69 -18.68 -20.14
CA TYR A 173 -29.52 -19.22 -19.06
C TYR A 173 -30.44 -18.17 -18.42
N PHE A 174 -30.02 -16.91 -18.46
CA PHE A 174 -30.76 -15.75 -17.94
C PHE A 174 -30.93 -14.69 -19.03
N PRO A 175 -31.76 -14.95 -20.06
CA PRO A 175 -31.94 -14.05 -21.20
C PRO A 175 -32.48 -12.67 -20.82
N GLU A 176 -33.14 -12.55 -19.65
CA GLU A 176 -33.56 -11.28 -19.06
C GLU A 176 -32.41 -10.30 -18.80
N TYR A 177 -31.16 -10.79 -18.68
CA TYR A 177 -29.97 -9.97 -18.47
C TYR A 177 -29.10 -9.86 -19.73
N SER A 178 -29.65 -10.15 -20.92
CA SER A 178 -28.94 -9.96 -22.18
C SER A 178 -28.46 -8.51 -22.32
N GLY A 179 -27.20 -8.30 -22.70
CA GLY A 179 -26.58 -6.98 -22.83
C GLY A 179 -26.09 -6.35 -21.51
N HIS A 180 -26.26 -7.02 -20.37
CA HIS A 180 -25.62 -6.60 -19.13
C HIS A 180 -24.11 -6.85 -19.20
N GLU A 181 -23.33 -6.00 -18.55
CA GLU A 181 -21.91 -6.19 -18.35
C GLU A 181 -21.68 -7.34 -17.38
N ILE A 182 -20.87 -8.32 -17.76
CA ILE A 182 -20.53 -9.45 -16.89
C ILE A 182 -19.18 -9.17 -16.23
N ILE A 183 -19.16 -9.24 -14.91
CA ILE A 183 -17.98 -9.13 -14.06
C ILE A 183 -17.63 -10.56 -13.61
N PRO A 184 -16.72 -11.25 -14.32
CA PRO A 184 -16.33 -12.62 -13.99
C PRO A 184 -15.37 -12.63 -12.80
N ILE A 185 -15.67 -13.44 -11.79
CA ILE A 185 -14.89 -13.58 -10.57
C ILE A 185 -14.58 -15.07 -10.40
N MET A 186 -13.31 -15.43 -10.21
CA MET A 186 -12.95 -16.77 -9.75
C MET A 186 -12.41 -16.71 -8.32
N SER A 187 -12.87 -17.66 -7.51
CA SER A 187 -12.56 -17.72 -6.08
C SER A 187 -11.87 -18.99 -5.67
N SER A 188 -10.95 -18.86 -4.71
CA SER A 188 -10.34 -19.95 -3.95
C SER A 188 -9.86 -19.38 -2.63
N LEU A 189 -9.78 -20.17 -1.54
CA LEU A 189 -9.17 -19.65 -0.30
C LEU A 189 -7.71 -19.24 -0.51
N TYR A 190 -7.02 -19.87 -1.45
CA TYR A 190 -5.64 -19.58 -1.80
C TYR A 190 -5.45 -19.57 -3.33
N LEU A 191 -4.75 -18.54 -3.81
CA LEU A 191 -4.30 -18.40 -5.19
C LEU A 191 -2.79 -18.13 -5.20
N THR A 192 -2.06 -18.81 -6.08
CA THR A 192 -0.66 -18.52 -6.36
C THR A 192 -0.53 -17.26 -7.22
N THR A 193 0.65 -16.65 -7.24
CA THR A 193 0.95 -15.52 -8.13
C THR A 193 0.65 -15.87 -9.59
N ASP A 194 1.12 -17.03 -10.07
CA ASP A 194 0.88 -17.49 -11.44
C ASP A 194 -0.62 -17.64 -11.77
N GLN A 195 -1.44 -18.07 -10.80
CA GLN A 195 -2.89 -18.18 -10.97
C GLN A 195 -3.56 -16.81 -11.05
N VAL A 196 -3.15 -15.85 -10.20
CA VAL A 196 -3.64 -14.47 -10.25
C VAL A 196 -3.27 -13.84 -11.60
N GLU A 197 -2.02 -13.99 -12.04
CA GLU A 197 -1.56 -13.49 -13.35
C GLU A 197 -2.34 -14.12 -14.52
N LEU A 198 -2.62 -15.42 -14.46
CA LEU A 198 -3.45 -16.09 -15.45
C LEU A 198 -4.87 -15.52 -15.49
N LEU A 199 -5.53 -15.37 -14.33
CA LEU A 199 -6.86 -14.77 -14.24
C LEU A 199 -6.89 -13.34 -14.80
N THR A 200 -5.90 -12.52 -14.43
CA THR A 200 -5.74 -11.15 -14.93
C THR A 200 -5.62 -11.10 -16.45
N ARG A 201 -4.82 -11.99 -17.06
CA ARG A 201 -4.68 -12.05 -18.53
C ARG A 201 -6.00 -12.36 -19.26
N HIS A 202 -6.93 -13.03 -18.59
CA HIS A 202 -8.26 -13.37 -19.11
C HIS A 202 -9.35 -12.38 -18.69
N GLY A 203 -9.01 -11.27 -18.02
CA GLY A 203 -9.98 -10.28 -17.56
C GLY A 203 -10.86 -10.77 -16.42
N ILE A 204 -10.40 -11.76 -15.64
CA ILE A 204 -11.16 -12.37 -14.55
C ILE A 204 -10.63 -11.88 -13.20
N TYR A 205 -11.52 -11.42 -12.34
CA TYR A 205 -11.17 -11.00 -11.00
C TYR A 205 -10.82 -12.20 -10.11
N ALA A 206 -9.70 -12.10 -9.41
CA ALA A 206 -9.15 -13.14 -8.55
C ALA A 206 -9.51 -12.86 -7.08
N LEU A 207 -10.44 -13.62 -6.51
CA LEU A 207 -10.91 -13.46 -5.13
C LEU A 207 -10.31 -14.56 -4.23
N ALA A 208 -9.55 -14.18 -3.21
CA ALA A 208 -8.98 -15.13 -2.25
C ALA A 208 -8.75 -14.53 -0.86
N MET A 209 -8.33 -15.34 0.10
CA MET A 209 -7.95 -14.83 1.42
C MET A 209 -6.70 -13.95 1.32
N SER A 210 -6.80 -12.73 1.86
CA SER A 210 -5.71 -11.79 2.04
C SER A 210 -5.68 -11.29 3.48
N ASP A 211 -4.54 -11.46 4.15
CA ASP A 211 -4.32 -11.20 5.56
C ASP A 211 -5.40 -11.85 6.45
N ASP A 212 -6.50 -11.14 6.73
CA ASP A 212 -7.60 -11.58 7.60
C ASP A 212 -8.98 -11.62 6.90
N SER A 213 -9.09 -11.31 5.60
CA SER A 213 -10.38 -11.25 4.90
C SER A 213 -10.30 -11.74 3.45
N MET A 214 -11.44 -12.03 2.82
CA MET A 214 -11.47 -12.27 1.38
C MET A 214 -11.37 -10.96 0.62
N ASP A 215 -10.51 -10.92 -0.41
CA ASP A 215 -10.28 -9.73 -1.21
C ASP A 215 -9.91 -10.02 -2.67
N LEU A 216 -10.10 -9.01 -3.53
CA LEU A 216 -9.68 -9.05 -4.93
C LEU A 216 -8.19 -8.77 -5.05
N LEU A 217 -7.45 -9.77 -5.53
CA LEU A 217 -5.99 -9.72 -5.62
C LEU A 217 -5.48 -8.96 -6.85
N ASN A 218 -6.35 -8.68 -7.83
CA ASN A 218 -5.99 -8.09 -9.13
C ASN A 218 -6.91 -6.93 -9.56
N ILE A 219 -7.55 -6.24 -8.61
CA ILE A 219 -8.47 -5.14 -8.91
C ILE A 219 -7.80 -4.00 -9.70
N ARG A 220 -6.57 -3.64 -9.32
CA ARG A 220 -5.82 -2.52 -9.92
C ARG A 220 -5.37 -2.78 -11.35
N GLU A 221 -5.19 -4.05 -11.67
CA GLU A 221 -4.76 -4.53 -12.98
C GLU A 221 -5.92 -4.53 -13.98
N LEU A 222 -7.17 -4.73 -13.51
CA LEU A 222 -8.36 -4.84 -14.35
C LEU A 222 -9.19 -3.56 -14.43
N GLU A 223 -9.07 -2.61 -13.51
CA GLU A 223 -9.75 -1.30 -13.55
C GLU A 223 -9.14 -0.28 -14.55
N ARG A 224 -8.29 -0.71 -15.50
CA ARG A 224 -7.61 0.17 -16.47
C ARG A 224 -8.32 0.31 -17.81
#